data_AF-A0A1V9YW37-F1
#
_entry.id   AF-A0A1V9YW37-F1
#
_cell.length_a   1.000
_cell.length_b   1.000
_cell.length_c   1.000
_cell.angle_alpha   90.00
_cell.angle_beta   90.00
_cell.angle_gamma   90.00
#
_symmetry.space_group_name_H-M   'P 1'
#
loop_
_entity.id
_entity.type
_entity.pdbx_description
1 polymer ?
#
loop_
_entity_poly.entity_id
_entity_poly.type
_entity_poly.pdbx_seq_one_letter_code
_entity_poly.pdbx_strand_id
1 'polypeptide(L)'
;MAVLAFSESSKWRALAQRASRVAVSGGGLVVIALLAADAIVNNWAINDFLGDGLFFTTPVVAIETLDQLPSQYAFQRGSGVEDLSNTGTWLANYTVVQLVTKSDKVYIVSGGTFPLTPATNLCPVFKGEYPADLAASTSLRLALAADTITFYRGNAISHAFSTDMTTNLGNTSMTSAQLMSLGYAAGRSAVDLRFTHKLTLKNTSDAQSLLVPYFRIFPRNFCTGCNPVAELGHSVCNMTLSYDDAAKKITVTTSAFVPGSSFELGLMMTNSAFGVVAL
;
A
#
# COMPACT_ATOMS: atom_id res chain seq x y z
N MET A 1 -49.77 67.23 0.60
CA MET A 1 -48.91 66.45 -0.31
C MET A 1 -47.56 66.02 0.30
N ALA A 2 -47.00 66.72 1.29
CA ALA A 2 -45.71 66.36 1.91
C ALA A 2 -45.71 65.13 2.85
N VAL A 3 -46.87 64.76 3.42
CA VAL A 3 -46.96 63.65 4.41
C VAL A 3 -46.91 62.27 3.74
N LEU A 4 -47.36 62.13 2.49
CA LEU A 4 -47.33 60.87 1.75
C LEU A 4 -45.90 60.50 1.28
N ALA A 5 -45.10 61.48 0.90
CA ALA A 5 -43.70 61.29 0.48
C ALA A 5 -42.78 60.84 1.64
N PHE A 6 -43.08 61.24 2.88
CA PHE A 6 -42.31 60.85 4.07
C PHE A 6 -42.58 59.38 4.48
N SER A 7 -43.81 58.89 4.26
CA SER A 7 -44.24 57.51 4.53
C SER A 7 -43.63 56.49 3.56
N GLU A 8 -43.54 56.82 2.27
CA GLU A 8 -42.85 55.97 1.28
C GLU A 8 -41.34 55.89 1.55
N SER A 9 -40.69 57.03 1.80
CA SER A 9 -39.27 57.12 2.19
C SER A 9 -38.92 56.24 3.39
N SER A 10 -39.79 56.19 4.39
CA SER A 10 -39.65 55.33 5.58
C SER A 10 -39.71 53.83 5.25
N LYS A 11 -40.66 53.40 4.40
CA LYS A 11 -40.82 52.00 3.99
C LYS A 11 -39.64 51.51 3.16
N TRP A 12 -39.16 52.32 2.21
CA TRP A 12 -37.99 51.99 1.39
C TRP A 12 -36.72 51.86 2.22
N ARG A 13 -36.53 52.72 3.24
CA ARG A 13 -35.41 52.59 4.19
C ARG A 13 -35.50 51.31 5.02
N ALA A 14 -36.69 50.94 5.49
CA ALA A 14 -36.89 49.69 6.25
C ALA A 14 -36.64 48.43 5.40
N LEU A 15 -37.07 48.46 4.13
CA LEU A 15 -36.81 47.39 3.16
C LEU A 15 -35.33 47.29 2.80
N ALA A 16 -34.66 48.42 2.56
CA ALA A 16 -33.23 48.48 2.30
C ALA A 16 -32.41 47.99 3.51
N GLN A 17 -32.81 48.35 4.74
CA GLN A 17 -32.16 47.86 5.96
C GLN A 17 -32.37 46.35 6.17
N ARG A 18 -33.55 45.81 5.87
CA ARG A 18 -33.81 44.36 5.90
C ARG A 18 -32.99 43.62 4.84
N ALA A 19 -32.98 44.12 3.60
CA ALA A 19 -32.19 43.56 2.51
C ALA A 19 -30.69 43.59 2.83
N SER A 20 -30.20 44.70 3.39
CA SER A 20 -28.81 44.84 3.85
C SER A 20 -28.47 43.84 4.96
N ARG A 21 -29.32 43.66 5.99
CA ARG A 21 -29.08 42.65 7.02
C ARG A 21 -29.07 41.23 6.47
N VAL A 22 -29.98 40.90 5.57
CA VAL A 22 -30.03 39.57 4.93
C VAL A 22 -28.78 39.35 4.08
N ALA A 23 -28.36 40.35 3.30
CA ALA A 23 -27.14 40.29 2.50
C ALA A 23 -25.88 40.15 3.35
N VAL A 24 -25.76 40.91 4.45
CA VAL A 24 -24.64 40.80 5.40
C VAL A 24 -24.64 39.45 6.11
N SER A 25 -25.80 38.94 6.54
CA SER A 25 -25.90 37.63 7.19
C SER A 25 -25.59 36.49 6.22
N GLY A 26 -26.10 36.58 4.98
CA GLY A 26 -25.82 35.61 3.92
C GLY A 26 -24.34 35.63 3.52
N GLY A 27 -23.76 36.82 3.36
CA GLY A 27 -22.32 36.98 3.14
C GLY A 27 -21.49 36.40 4.29
N GLY A 28 -21.90 36.63 5.54
CA GLY A 28 -21.27 36.06 6.72
C GLY A 28 -21.28 34.52 6.72
N LEU A 29 -22.40 33.90 6.35
CA LEU A 29 -22.49 32.43 6.22
C LEU A 29 -21.55 31.88 5.14
N VAL A 30 -21.47 32.56 3.98
CA VAL A 30 -20.54 32.18 2.91
C VAL A 30 -19.09 32.31 3.36
N VAL A 31 -18.74 33.38 4.08
CA VAL A 31 -17.38 33.57 4.64
C VAL A 31 -17.05 32.47 5.65
N ILE A 32 -17.98 32.12 6.55
CA ILE A 32 -17.78 31.02 7.50
C ILE A 32 -17.57 29.68 6.76
N ALA A 33 -18.37 29.40 5.72
CA ALA A 33 -18.22 28.19 4.92
C ALA A 33 -16.87 28.15 4.19
N LEU A 34 -16.43 29.28 3.62
CA LEU A 34 -15.13 29.39 2.96
C LEU A 34 -13.96 29.24 3.96
N LEU A 35 -14.05 29.83 5.15
CA LEU A 35 -13.05 29.67 6.20
C LEU A 35 -12.98 28.23 6.69
N ALA A 36 -14.12 27.55 6.84
CA ALA A 36 -14.16 26.14 7.20
C ALA A 36 -13.56 25.26 6.09
N ALA A 37 -13.90 25.53 4.82
CA ALA A 37 -13.33 24.82 3.68
C ALA A 37 -11.81 25.05 3.58
N ASP A 38 -11.34 26.28 3.77
CA ASP A 38 -9.92 26.63 3.80
C ASP A 38 -9.19 25.89 4.92
N ALA A 39 -9.72 25.92 6.14
CA ALA A 39 -9.13 25.24 7.30
C ALA A 39 -9.06 23.71 7.12
N ILE A 40 -9.96 23.11 6.34
CA ILE A 40 -9.96 21.66 6.05
C ILE A 40 -9.05 21.33 4.86
N VAL A 41 -9.22 22.01 3.72
CA VAL A 41 -8.51 21.69 2.47
C VAL A 41 -7.05 22.13 2.53
N ASN A 42 -6.75 23.25 3.18
CA ASN A 42 -5.37 23.69 3.40
C ASN A 42 -4.79 23.14 4.70
N ASN A 43 -5.43 22.14 5.31
CA ASN A 43 -4.84 21.43 6.43
C ASN A 43 -3.65 20.59 5.94
N TRP A 44 -2.45 21.00 6.34
CA TRP A 44 -1.22 20.28 6.07
C TRP A 44 -1.35 18.78 6.41
N ALA A 45 -1.96 18.42 7.53
CA ALA A 45 -2.06 17.01 7.94
C ALA A 45 -2.92 16.16 6.99
N ILE A 46 -3.97 16.74 6.39
CA ILE A 46 -4.81 16.04 5.42
C ILE A 46 -4.07 15.93 4.08
N ASN A 47 -3.39 16.99 3.68
CA ASN A 47 -2.61 17.00 2.44
C ASN A 47 -1.38 16.08 2.52
N ASP A 48 -0.74 15.97 3.68
CA ASP A 48 0.34 15.03 3.97
C ASP A 48 -0.20 13.59 3.93
N PHE A 49 -1.31 13.32 4.63
CA PHE A 49 -1.97 12.01 4.63
C PHE A 49 -2.39 11.50 3.24
N LEU A 50 -2.97 12.37 2.41
CA LEU A 50 -3.42 12.03 1.05
C LEU A 50 -2.29 12.15 0.00
N GLY A 51 -1.40 13.12 0.17
CA GLY A 51 -0.33 13.45 -0.79
C GLY A 51 0.87 12.52 -0.68
N ASP A 52 1.28 12.15 0.53
CA ASP A 52 2.42 11.25 0.75
C ASP A 52 2.10 9.81 0.37
N GLY A 53 0.83 9.44 0.22
CA GLY A 53 0.45 8.10 -0.26
C GLY A 53 1.12 7.74 -1.59
N LEU A 54 1.36 8.72 -2.47
CA LEU A 54 2.02 8.49 -3.76
C LEU A 54 3.50 8.09 -3.64
N PHE A 55 4.16 8.36 -2.51
CA PHE A 55 5.51 7.90 -2.23
C PHE A 55 5.66 6.38 -2.43
N PHE A 56 4.64 5.61 -2.06
CA PHE A 56 4.66 4.16 -2.18
C PHE A 56 4.58 3.64 -3.64
N THR A 57 4.32 4.52 -4.62
CA THR A 57 4.34 4.16 -6.05
C THR A 57 5.75 4.18 -6.65
N THR A 58 6.74 4.73 -5.93
CA THR A 58 8.15 4.85 -6.36
C THR A 58 8.75 3.60 -7.00
N PRO A 59 8.60 2.36 -6.49
CA PRO A 59 9.24 1.19 -7.10
C PRO A 59 8.67 0.81 -8.47
N VAL A 60 7.47 1.27 -8.82
CA VAL A 60 6.78 0.90 -10.06
C VAL A 60 6.56 2.08 -11.00
N VAL A 61 6.92 3.31 -10.61
CA VAL A 61 6.62 4.52 -11.38
C VAL A 61 7.22 4.57 -12.80
N ALA A 62 8.28 3.79 -13.05
CA ALA A 62 9.00 3.78 -14.33
C ALA A 62 8.55 2.68 -15.30
N ILE A 63 7.53 1.90 -14.93
CA ILE A 63 6.97 0.81 -15.76
C ILE A 63 5.49 1.10 -16.05
N GLU A 64 4.94 0.45 -17.07
CA GLU A 64 3.51 0.53 -17.42
C GLU A 64 2.74 -0.71 -16.93
N THR A 65 3.39 -1.86 -16.97
CA THR A 65 2.79 -3.18 -16.72
C THR A 65 3.75 -4.09 -15.95
N LEU A 66 3.20 -5.12 -15.32
CA LEU A 66 3.95 -6.02 -14.43
C LEU A 66 5.12 -6.74 -15.11
N ASP A 67 4.98 -7.09 -16.39
CA ASP A 67 5.98 -7.82 -17.19
C ASP A 67 7.25 -7.02 -17.48
N GLN A 68 7.24 -5.71 -17.24
CA GLN A 68 8.42 -4.86 -17.38
C GLN A 68 9.33 -4.89 -16.14
N LEU A 69 8.83 -5.36 -14.99
CA LEU A 69 9.60 -5.40 -13.74
C LEU A 69 10.91 -6.19 -13.83
N PRO A 70 10.98 -7.37 -14.48
CA PRO A 70 12.22 -8.13 -14.60
C PRO A 70 13.33 -7.41 -15.37
N SER A 71 13.02 -6.35 -16.14
CA SER A 71 14.03 -5.50 -16.78
C SER A 71 14.66 -4.47 -15.82
N GLN A 72 13.98 -4.16 -14.71
CA GLN A 72 14.36 -3.13 -13.74
C GLN A 72 14.94 -3.70 -12.45
N TYR A 73 14.59 -4.95 -12.13
CA TYR A 73 14.93 -5.62 -10.88
C TYR A 73 15.47 -7.02 -11.14
N ALA A 74 16.49 -7.41 -10.39
CA ALA A 74 16.90 -8.80 -10.27
C ALA A 74 15.95 -9.51 -9.31
N PHE A 75 15.14 -10.43 -9.84
CA PHE A 75 14.22 -11.22 -9.02
C PHE A 75 14.93 -12.38 -8.31
N GLN A 76 14.48 -12.67 -7.09
CA GLN A 76 14.89 -13.88 -6.38
C GLN A 76 14.54 -15.11 -7.21
N ARG A 77 15.46 -16.07 -7.33
CA ARG A 77 15.21 -17.33 -8.04
C ARG A 77 14.03 -18.08 -7.44
N GLY A 78 13.05 -18.43 -8.27
CA GLY A 78 11.83 -19.12 -7.85
C GLY A 78 10.84 -18.23 -7.08
N SER A 79 11.02 -16.91 -7.13
CA SER A 79 10.10 -15.91 -6.58
C SER A 79 10.08 -14.68 -7.49
N GLY A 80 10.05 -14.93 -8.79
CA GLY A 80 9.86 -13.93 -9.84
C GLY A 80 8.40 -13.64 -10.12
N VAL A 81 8.15 -12.63 -10.94
CA VAL A 81 6.80 -12.30 -11.43
C VAL A 81 6.23 -13.46 -12.27
N GLU A 82 7.12 -14.12 -13.00
CA GLU A 82 6.89 -15.29 -13.82
C GLU A 82 6.51 -16.55 -13.02
N ASP A 83 6.85 -16.58 -11.72
CA ASP A 83 6.56 -17.72 -10.84
C ASP A 83 5.19 -17.60 -10.16
N LEU A 84 4.49 -16.46 -10.32
CA LEU A 84 3.17 -16.24 -9.75
C LEU A 84 2.10 -17.14 -10.42
N SER A 85 1.10 -17.56 -9.66
CA SER A 85 -0.07 -18.22 -10.26
C SER A 85 -0.86 -17.24 -11.14
N ASN A 86 -1.74 -17.74 -12.01
CA ASN A 86 -2.63 -16.90 -12.83
C ASN A 86 -3.40 -15.86 -12.00
N THR A 87 -3.82 -16.23 -10.78
CA THR A 87 -4.53 -15.31 -9.88
C THR A 87 -3.56 -14.28 -9.29
N GLY A 88 -2.36 -14.71 -8.89
CA GLY A 88 -1.31 -13.82 -8.41
C GLY A 88 -0.85 -12.82 -9.48
N THR A 89 -0.63 -13.26 -10.72
CA THR A 89 -0.27 -12.41 -11.85
C THR A 89 -1.34 -11.37 -12.12
N TRP A 90 -2.62 -11.77 -12.18
CA TRP A 90 -3.73 -10.83 -12.36
C TRP A 90 -3.79 -9.80 -11.23
N LEU A 91 -3.68 -10.26 -9.98
CA LEU A 91 -3.74 -9.44 -8.78
C LEU A 91 -2.61 -8.40 -8.74
N ALA A 92 -1.38 -8.85 -9.00
CA ALA A 92 -0.20 -7.99 -9.07
C ALA A 92 -0.29 -6.99 -10.22
N ASN A 93 -0.67 -7.45 -11.42
CA ASN A 93 -0.73 -6.60 -12.60
C ASN A 93 -1.83 -5.53 -12.48
N TYR A 94 -3.02 -5.90 -11.99
CA TYR A 94 -4.05 -4.91 -11.69
C TYR A 94 -3.51 -3.82 -10.77
N THR A 95 -2.92 -4.21 -9.64
CA THR A 95 -2.39 -3.26 -8.67
C THR A 95 -1.31 -2.36 -9.26
N VAL A 96 -0.31 -2.91 -9.94
CA VAL A 96 0.75 -2.12 -10.58
C VAL A 96 0.18 -1.12 -11.58
N VAL A 97 -0.70 -1.56 -12.49
CA VAL A 97 -1.31 -0.68 -13.49
C VAL A 97 -2.09 0.45 -12.82
N GLN A 98 -2.86 0.18 -11.76
CA GLN A 98 -3.61 1.22 -11.06
C GLN A 98 -2.68 2.24 -10.38
N LEU A 99 -1.58 1.78 -9.78
CA LEU A 99 -0.60 2.66 -9.11
C LEU A 99 0.13 3.57 -10.11
N VAL A 100 0.56 3.02 -11.25
CA VAL A 100 1.30 3.78 -12.28
C VAL A 100 0.41 4.77 -13.02
N THR A 101 -0.78 4.33 -13.44
CA THR A 101 -1.69 5.17 -14.23
C THR A 101 -2.38 6.26 -13.41
N LYS A 102 -2.17 6.26 -12.08
CA LYS A 102 -2.87 7.14 -11.12
C LYS A 102 -4.37 7.10 -11.35
N SER A 103 -4.92 5.90 -11.48
CA SER A 103 -6.32 5.72 -11.84
C SER A 103 -7.25 6.29 -10.76
N ASP A 104 -8.32 6.94 -11.22
CA ASP A 104 -9.46 7.35 -10.42
C ASP A 104 -10.21 6.19 -9.75
N LYS A 105 -9.95 4.94 -10.14
CA LYS A 105 -10.55 3.73 -9.54
C LYS A 105 -10.02 3.41 -8.16
N VAL A 106 -8.92 4.04 -7.74
CA VAL A 106 -8.26 3.72 -6.48
C VAL A 106 -7.82 4.99 -5.75
N TYR A 107 -7.82 4.92 -4.43
CA TYR A 107 -7.22 5.92 -3.56
C TYR A 107 -5.98 5.33 -2.90
N ILE A 108 -4.95 6.14 -2.74
CA ILE A 108 -3.74 5.78 -2.04
C ILE A 108 -3.58 6.75 -0.88
N VAL A 109 -3.47 6.23 0.33
CA VAL A 109 -3.37 7.03 1.56
C VAL A 109 -2.20 6.57 2.40
N SER A 110 -1.57 7.49 3.11
CA SER A 110 -0.55 7.17 4.11
C SER A 110 -1.24 6.66 5.38
N GLY A 111 -0.94 5.45 5.81
CA GLY A 111 -1.45 4.85 7.06
C GLY A 111 -0.62 5.22 8.30
N GLY A 112 0.45 6.00 8.14
CA GLY A 112 1.35 6.44 9.20
C GLY A 112 2.61 5.58 9.36
N THR A 113 3.39 5.90 10.39
CA THR A 113 4.72 5.30 10.63
C THR A 113 4.72 4.51 11.93
N PHE A 114 5.16 3.25 11.85
CA PHE A 114 5.12 2.31 12.97
C PHE A 114 6.51 1.80 13.31
N PRO A 115 6.90 1.70 14.59
CA PRO A 115 8.21 1.16 14.95
C PRO A 115 8.32 -0.32 14.58
N LEU A 116 9.45 -0.73 14.00
CA LEU A 116 9.74 -2.14 13.77
C LEU A 116 10.22 -2.81 15.05
N THR A 117 9.70 -4.01 15.27
CA THR A 117 10.03 -4.88 16.40
C THR A 117 10.44 -6.25 15.87
N PRO A 118 11.08 -7.11 16.68
CA PRO A 118 11.31 -8.50 16.29
C PRO A 118 10.04 -9.24 15.87
N ALA A 119 8.88 -8.88 16.44
CA ALA A 119 7.58 -9.48 16.13
C ALA A 119 7.00 -9.01 14.78
N THR A 120 7.46 -7.87 14.26
CA THR A 120 7.02 -7.29 12.98
C THR A 120 8.12 -7.31 11.93
N ASN A 121 9.10 -8.21 12.08
CA ASN A 121 10.22 -8.32 11.16
C ASN A 121 9.80 -8.89 9.80
N LEU A 122 9.75 -8.03 8.79
CA LEU A 122 9.41 -8.41 7.43
C LEU A 122 10.64 -8.79 6.59
N CYS A 123 11.86 -8.43 6.99
CA CYS A 123 13.08 -8.57 6.18
C CYS A 123 13.52 -9.99 5.77
N PRO A 124 13.25 -11.08 6.51
CA PRO A 124 13.83 -12.39 6.22
C PRO A 124 13.50 -12.95 4.83
N VAL A 125 12.40 -12.51 4.21
CA VAL A 125 11.98 -12.97 2.88
C VAL A 125 13.01 -12.68 1.78
N PHE A 126 13.86 -11.65 1.95
CA PHE A 126 14.89 -11.33 0.97
C PHE A 126 16.05 -12.33 0.93
N LYS A 127 16.12 -13.27 1.89
CA LYS A 127 17.14 -14.32 1.90
C LYS A 127 16.95 -15.25 0.69
N GLY A 128 17.96 -15.33 -0.17
CA GLY A 128 17.89 -16.12 -1.39
C GLY A 128 19.01 -15.83 -2.37
N GLU A 129 18.89 -16.40 -3.57
CA GLU A 129 19.79 -16.17 -4.69
C GLU A 129 19.14 -15.25 -5.72
N TYR A 130 19.93 -14.32 -6.26
CA TYR A 130 19.51 -13.35 -7.27
C TYR A 130 20.50 -13.38 -8.44
N PRO A 131 20.01 -13.37 -9.70
CA PRO A 131 20.89 -13.22 -10.85
C PRO A 131 21.48 -11.81 -10.87
N ALA A 132 22.79 -11.70 -11.09
CA ALA A 132 23.48 -10.41 -11.11
C ALA A 132 24.81 -10.50 -11.86
N ASP A 133 25.08 -9.54 -12.73
CA ASP A 133 26.39 -9.38 -13.37
C ASP A 133 26.99 -8.02 -13.02
N LEU A 134 27.93 -8.01 -12.07
CA LEU A 134 28.58 -6.76 -11.64
C LEU A 134 29.53 -6.18 -12.70
N ALA A 135 29.90 -6.95 -13.73
CA ALA A 135 30.62 -6.42 -14.88
C ALA A 135 29.72 -5.53 -15.77
N ALA A 136 28.42 -5.86 -15.86
CA ALA A 136 27.44 -5.08 -16.59
C ALA A 136 26.97 -3.85 -15.81
N SER A 137 26.72 -4.02 -14.50
CA SER A 137 26.38 -2.92 -13.61
C SER A 137 26.76 -3.24 -12.16
N THR A 138 27.55 -2.37 -11.53
CA THR A 138 27.88 -2.47 -10.10
C THR A 138 26.71 -2.09 -9.19
N SER A 139 25.62 -1.61 -9.78
CA SER A 139 24.48 -1.14 -9.04
C SER A 139 23.18 -1.77 -9.51
N LEU A 140 22.48 -2.35 -8.54
CA LEU A 140 21.43 -3.34 -8.77
C LEU A 140 20.23 -3.01 -7.90
N ARG A 141 19.07 -3.54 -8.25
CA ARG A 141 17.88 -3.53 -7.42
C ARG A 141 17.38 -4.96 -7.33
N LEU A 142 17.08 -5.43 -6.13
CA LEU A 142 16.57 -6.77 -5.89
C LEU A 142 15.05 -6.70 -5.74
N ALA A 143 14.37 -7.74 -6.20
CA ALA A 143 12.94 -7.87 -5.99
C ALA A 143 12.54 -9.32 -5.73
N LEU A 144 11.34 -9.49 -5.20
CA LEU A 144 10.67 -10.79 -5.11
C LEU A 144 9.17 -10.59 -5.27
N ALA A 145 8.54 -11.64 -5.77
CA ALA A 145 7.11 -11.76 -5.92
C ALA A 145 6.71 -13.16 -5.44
N ALA A 146 5.77 -13.23 -4.51
CA ALA A 146 5.22 -14.50 -4.05
C ALA A 146 3.73 -14.37 -3.78
N ASP A 147 2.91 -15.28 -4.31
CA ASP A 147 1.49 -15.34 -4.00
C ASP A 147 1.15 -16.39 -2.96
N THR A 148 0.09 -16.13 -2.21
CA THR A 148 -0.35 -16.96 -1.10
C THR A 148 -1.88 -17.01 -1.05
N ILE A 149 -2.40 -18.11 -0.53
CA ILE A 149 -3.83 -18.28 -0.23
C ILE A 149 -3.96 -18.51 1.27
N THR A 150 -4.75 -17.66 1.92
CA THR A 150 -5.17 -17.84 3.31
C THR A 150 -6.40 -18.74 3.35
N PHE A 151 -6.33 -19.76 4.19
CA PHE A 151 -7.42 -20.68 4.48
C PHE A 151 -8.08 -20.34 5.81
N TYR A 152 -9.41 -20.30 5.83
CA TYR A 152 -10.22 -20.04 7.03
C TYR A 152 -11.06 -21.26 7.37
N ARG A 153 -11.29 -21.52 8.65
CA ARG A 153 -12.17 -22.59 9.12
C ARG A 153 -13.18 -22.01 10.10
N GLY A 154 -14.45 -22.27 9.86
CA GLY A 154 -15.53 -21.76 10.68
C GLY A 154 -15.88 -20.30 10.43
N ASN A 155 -16.80 -19.79 11.23
CA ASN A 155 -17.25 -18.41 11.30
C ASN A 155 -17.71 -18.10 12.74
N ALA A 156 -18.10 -16.85 13.02
CA ALA A 156 -18.50 -16.44 14.36
C ALA A 156 -19.58 -17.33 15.01
N ILE A 157 -20.51 -17.87 14.22
CA ILE A 157 -21.56 -18.76 14.71
C ILE A 157 -20.99 -20.16 14.99
N SER A 158 -20.22 -20.75 14.06
CA SER A 158 -19.65 -22.08 14.30
C SER A 158 -18.65 -22.09 15.45
N HIS A 159 -17.91 -21.00 15.67
CA HIS A 159 -17.03 -20.84 16.83
C HIS A 159 -17.80 -20.87 18.16
N ALA A 160 -19.04 -20.39 18.18
CA ALA A 160 -19.88 -20.40 19.39
C ALA A 160 -20.46 -21.79 19.71
N PHE A 161 -20.64 -22.65 18.71
CA PHE A 161 -21.36 -23.92 18.84
C PHE A 161 -20.53 -25.16 18.49
N SER A 162 -19.25 -25.02 18.16
CA SER A 162 -18.37 -26.11 17.77
C SER A 162 -16.95 -25.95 18.32
N THR A 163 -16.09 -26.95 18.07
CA THR A 163 -14.69 -26.97 18.51
C THR A 163 -13.72 -26.67 17.37
N ASP A 164 -14.18 -26.01 16.31
CA ASP A 164 -13.38 -25.66 15.13
C ASP A 164 -12.15 -24.78 15.46
N MET A 165 -12.19 -24.05 16.57
CA MET A 165 -11.05 -23.25 17.10
C MET A 165 -10.00 -24.05 17.87
N THR A 166 -10.28 -25.28 18.29
CA THR A 166 -9.41 -26.02 19.22
C THR A 166 -9.03 -27.43 18.75
N THR A 167 -9.76 -28.00 17.78
CA THR A 167 -9.59 -29.39 17.35
C THR A 167 -9.11 -29.50 15.90
N ASN A 168 -8.11 -30.36 15.65
CA ASN A 168 -7.52 -30.62 14.33
C ASN A 168 -7.14 -29.33 13.58
N LEU A 169 -6.39 -28.45 14.25
CA LEU A 169 -5.97 -27.19 13.67
C LEU A 169 -4.96 -27.41 12.55
N GLY A 170 -5.11 -26.62 11.49
CA GLY A 170 -4.14 -26.52 10.41
C GLY A 170 -2.79 -26.02 10.92
N ASN A 171 -1.71 -26.47 10.29
CA ASN A 171 -0.36 -26.02 10.59
C ASN A 171 0.43 -25.78 9.29
N THR A 172 1.65 -25.25 9.42
CA THR A 172 2.48 -24.84 8.27
C THR A 172 3.03 -25.98 7.43
N SER A 173 2.92 -27.25 7.85
CA SER A 173 3.34 -28.40 7.05
C SER A 173 2.22 -29.02 6.21
N MET A 174 0.97 -28.56 6.38
CA MET A 174 -0.18 -29.09 5.66
C MET A 174 -0.34 -28.47 4.27
N THR A 175 -0.66 -29.32 3.29
CA THR A 175 -1.04 -28.89 1.94
C THR A 175 -2.47 -28.33 1.90
N SER A 176 -2.81 -27.61 0.84
CA SER A 176 -4.18 -27.11 0.61
C SER A 176 -5.23 -28.23 0.65
N ALA A 177 -4.93 -29.41 0.09
CA ALA A 177 -5.85 -30.55 0.13
C ALA A 177 -6.07 -31.07 1.55
N GLN A 178 -5.01 -31.11 2.37
CA GLN A 178 -5.11 -31.49 3.78
C GLN A 178 -5.93 -30.47 4.58
N LEU A 179 -5.70 -29.18 4.37
CA LEU A 179 -6.49 -28.12 5.01
C LEU A 179 -7.98 -28.24 4.63
N MET A 180 -8.28 -28.44 3.35
CA MET A 180 -9.67 -28.64 2.90
C MET A 180 -10.31 -29.89 3.52
N SER A 181 -9.55 -30.98 3.68
CA SER A 181 -10.04 -32.19 4.37
C SER A 181 -10.37 -31.96 5.85
N LEU A 182 -9.73 -30.97 6.48
CA LEU A 182 -10.01 -30.53 7.85
C LEU A 182 -11.16 -29.52 7.94
N GLY A 183 -11.81 -29.19 6.82
CA GLY A 183 -12.91 -28.23 6.77
C GLY A 183 -12.48 -26.77 6.66
N TYR A 184 -11.23 -26.50 6.29
CA TYR A 184 -10.83 -25.16 5.89
C TYR A 184 -11.31 -24.84 4.47
N ALA A 185 -11.67 -23.58 4.23
CA ALA A 185 -11.97 -23.03 2.92
C ALA A 185 -10.91 -21.98 2.55
N ALA A 186 -10.47 -21.98 1.29
CA ALA A 186 -9.68 -20.87 0.75
C ALA A 186 -10.54 -19.60 0.74
N GLY A 187 -10.04 -18.50 1.31
CA GLY A 187 -10.86 -17.29 1.42
C GLY A 187 -10.16 -15.98 1.15
N ARG A 188 -8.83 -15.93 1.06
CA ARG A 188 -8.14 -14.70 0.66
C ARG A 188 -6.89 -15.01 -0.13
N SER A 189 -6.75 -14.43 -1.32
CA SER A 189 -5.51 -14.47 -2.08
C SER A 189 -4.73 -13.19 -1.81
N ALA A 190 -3.41 -13.29 -1.80
CA ALA A 190 -2.51 -12.16 -1.62
C ALA A 190 -1.24 -12.36 -2.45
N VAL A 191 -0.64 -11.27 -2.90
CA VAL A 191 0.71 -11.27 -3.47
C VAL A 191 1.59 -10.39 -2.60
N ASP A 192 2.81 -10.84 -2.31
CA ASP A 192 3.87 -10.03 -1.69
C ASP A 192 4.86 -9.62 -2.77
N LEU A 193 4.80 -8.36 -3.20
CA LEU A 193 5.81 -7.77 -4.06
C LEU A 193 6.73 -6.92 -3.21
N ARG A 194 8.04 -7.14 -3.32
CA ARG A 194 9.03 -6.31 -2.61
C ARG A 194 10.14 -5.89 -3.51
N PHE A 195 10.55 -4.63 -3.35
CA PHE A 195 11.47 -3.95 -4.24
C PHE A 195 12.50 -3.22 -3.41
N THR A 196 13.77 -3.56 -3.53
CA THR A 196 14.82 -2.80 -2.84
C THR A 196 15.10 -1.50 -3.59
N HIS A 197 15.65 -0.54 -2.86
CA HIS A 197 16.38 0.55 -3.49
C HIS A 197 17.62 0.03 -4.22
N LYS A 198 18.21 0.93 -5.00
CA LYS A 198 19.47 0.72 -5.67
C LYS A 198 20.56 0.44 -4.63
N LEU A 199 21.20 -0.72 -4.72
CA LEU A 199 22.33 -1.13 -3.89
C LEU A 199 23.60 -1.21 -4.74
N THR A 200 24.75 -1.01 -4.11
CA THR A 200 26.06 -1.06 -4.76
C THR A 200 26.91 -2.11 -4.06
N LEU A 201 27.37 -3.11 -4.82
CA LEU A 201 28.19 -4.19 -4.29
C LEU A 201 29.61 -4.09 -4.84
N LYS A 202 30.58 -4.43 -4.00
CA LYS A 202 31.95 -4.68 -4.45
C LYS A 202 31.99 -6.05 -5.13
N ASN A 203 32.78 -6.15 -6.19
CA ASN A 203 33.07 -7.43 -6.85
C ASN A 203 34.04 -8.25 -5.96
N THR A 204 33.49 -8.86 -4.92
CA THR A 204 34.19 -9.77 -4.00
C THR A 204 33.23 -10.86 -3.53
N SER A 205 33.77 -12.05 -3.30
CA SER A 205 33.07 -13.17 -2.65
C SER A 205 32.93 -12.99 -1.14
N ASP A 206 33.63 -12.02 -0.55
CA ASP A 206 33.49 -11.69 0.86
C ASP A 206 32.09 -11.17 1.17
N ALA A 207 31.61 -11.49 2.38
CA ALA A 207 30.32 -11.03 2.86
C ALA A 207 30.32 -9.51 3.09
N GLN A 208 29.28 -8.85 2.58
CA GLN A 208 29.06 -7.40 2.66
C GLN A 208 27.73 -7.14 3.36
N SER A 209 27.76 -6.43 4.48
CA SER A 209 26.54 -6.02 5.19
C SER A 209 26.13 -4.62 4.78
N LEU A 210 24.88 -4.48 4.33
CA LEU A 210 24.31 -3.22 3.82
C LEU A 210 22.97 -2.94 4.48
N LEU A 211 22.71 -1.66 4.76
CA LEU A 211 21.37 -1.19 5.04
C LEU A 211 20.66 -0.94 3.71
N VAL A 212 19.62 -1.71 3.45
CA VAL A 212 18.90 -1.74 2.18
C VAL A 212 17.46 -1.28 2.42
N PRO A 213 17.10 -0.06 2.02
CA PRO A 213 15.72 0.39 1.99
C PRO A 213 14.93 -0.43 0.97
N TYR A 214 13.65 -0.68 1.24
CA TYR A 214 12.77 -1.42 0.36
C TYR A 214 11.33 -0.91 0.43
N PHE A 215 10.62 -1.08 -0.68
CA PHE A 215 9.19 -0.94 -0.77
C PHE A 215 8.51 -2.30 -0.76
N ARG A 216 7.29 -2.35 -0.25
CA ARG A 216 6.39 -3.49 -0.29
C ARG A 216 5.05 -3.08 -0.89
N ILE A 217 4.56 -3.86 -1.83
CA ILE A 217 3.22 -3.74 -2.39
C ILE A 217 2.55 -5.09 -2.17
N PHE A 218 1.56 -5.13 -1.28
CA PHE A 218 0.93 -6.35 -0.83
C PHE A 218 -0.58 -6.32 -1.13
N PRO A 219 -0.99 -6.56 -2.39
CA PRO A 219 -2.39 -6.62 -2.77
C PRO A 219 -3.06 -7.88 -2.23
N ARG A 220 -4.34 -7.75 -1.87
CA ARG A 220 -5.18 -8.83 -1.33
C ARG A 220 -6.59 -8.73 -1.90
N ASN A 221 -7.24 -9.88 -2.09
CA ASN A 221 -8.67 -9.97 -2.40
C ASN A 221 -9.33 -11.19 -1.75
N PHE A 222 -10.63 -11.10 -1.52
CA PHE A 222 -11.45 -12.18 -0.93
C PHE A 222 -12.12 -13.07 -1.99
N CYS A 223 -12.04 -12.66 -3.25
CA CYS A 223 -12.61 -13.40 -4.38
C CYS A 223 -11.69 -13.28 -5.60
N THR A 224 -11.65 -14.34 -6.39
CA THR A 224 -10.89 -14.38 -7.65
C THR A 224 -11.44 -13.34 -8.62
N GLY A 225 -10.55 -12.49 -9.15
CA GLY A 225 -10.93 -11.43 -10.11
C GLY A 225 -11.58 -10.18 -9.50
N CYS A 226 -11.75 -10.13 -8.19
CA CYS A 226 -12.25 -8.94 -7.52
C CYS A 226 -11.18 -7.86 -7.37
N ASN A 227 -11.59 -6.60 -7.51
CA ASN A 227 -10.71 -5.46 -7.34
C ASN A 227 -10.00 -5.54 -5.97
N PRO A 228 -8.66 -5.57 -5.96
CA PRO A 228 -7.92 -5.69 -4.73
C PRO A 228 -7.83 -4.39 -3.95
N VAL A 229 -7.58 -4.56 -2.66
CA VAL A 229 -6.97 -3.53 -1.80
C VAL A 229 -5.51 -3.92 -1.59
N ALA A 230 -4.61 -2.95 -1.41
CA ALA A 230 -3.21 -3.25 -1.17
C ALA A 230 -2.71 -2.56 0.10
N GLU A 231 -1.92 -3.31 0.87
CA GLU A 231 -1.06 -2.72 1.88
C GLU A 231 0.23 -2.29 1.19
N LEU A 232 0.59 -1.04 1.34
CA LEU A 232 1.80 -0.46 0.81
C LEU A 232 2.76 -0.23 1.98
N GLY A 233 4.05 -0.37 1.72
CA GLY A 233 5.04 -0.32 2.77
C GLY A 233 6.38 0.23 2.31
N HIS A 234 7.09 0.87 3.21
CA HIS A 234 8.48 1.24 3.03
C HIS A 234 9.24 1.08 4.36
N SER A 235 10.42 0.48 4.29
CA SER A 235 11.28 0.30 5.47
C SER A 235 12.71 -0.06 5.05
N VAL A 236 13.55 -0.46 6.01
CA VAL A 236 14.97 -0.79 5.80
C VAL A 236 15.32 -2.12 6.44
N CYS A 237 16.10 -2.92 5.72
CA CYS A 237 16.65 -4.18 6.18
C CYS A 237 18.17 -4.10 6.29
N ASN A 238 18.74 -4.76 7.30
CA ASN A 238 20.16 -5.08 7.32
C ASN A 238 20.36 -6.43 6.62
N MET A 239 20.98 -6.39 5.45
CA MET A 239 21.22 -7.56 4.61
C MET A 239 22.70 -7.89 4.56
N THR A 240 23.06 -9.17 4.69
CA THR A 240 24.41 -9.65 4.41
C THR A 240 24.41 -10.40 3.07
N LEU A 241 25.18 -9.89 2.11
CA LEU A 241 25.23 -10.38 0.75
C LEU A 241 26.65 -10.84 0.39
N SER A 242 26.77 -11.83 -0.48
CA SER A 242 28.02 -12.17 -1.17
C SER A 242 27.79 -12.25 -2.67
N TYR A 243 28.80 -11.90 -3.47
CA TYR A 243 28.74 -11.98 -4.92
C TYR A 243 29.65 -13.08 -5.45
N ASP A 244 29.12 -13.90 -6.35
CA ASP A 244 29.87 -14.93 -7.06
C ASP A 244 29.93 -14.54 -8.54
N ASP A 245 31.12 -14.12 -8.99
CA ASP A 245 31.33 -13.66 -10.37
C ASP A 245 31.28 -14.81 -11.38
N ALA A 246 31.68 -16.02 -11.00
CA ALA A 246 31.67 -17.17 -11.90
C ALA A 246 30.22 -17.62 -12.17
N ALA A 247 29.38 -17.60 -11.13
CA ALA A 247 27.97 -17.96 -11.25
C ALA A 247 27.05 -16.78 -11.60
N LYS A 248 27.58 -15.56 -11.68
CA LYS A 248 26.84 -14.31 -11.94
C LYS A 248 25.61 -14.19 -11.04
N LYS A 249 25.84 -14.33 -9.73
CA LYS A 249 24.77 -14.33 -8.73
C LYS A 249 25.16 -13.61 -7.45
N ILE A 250 24.14 -13.06 -6.80
CA ILE A 250 24.21 -12.58 -5.42
C ILE A 250 23.51 -13.57 -4.52
N THR A 251 24.12 -13.87 -3.38
CA THR A 251 23.49 -14.65 -2.31
C THR A 251 23.25 -13.74 -1.10
N VAL A 252 21.98 -13.52 -0.76
CA VAL A 252 21.60 -12.89 0.50
C VAL A 252 21.55 -13.97 1.57
N THR A 253 22.52 -13.99 2.48
CA THR A 253 22.65 -15.03 3.50
C THR A 253 21.80 -14.74 4.73
N THR A 254 21.73 -13.47 5.12
CA THR A 254 20.91 -12.96 6.21
C THR A 254 20.21 -11.67 5.78
N SER A 255 18.99 -11.48 6.30
CA SER A 255 18.23 -10.24 6.14
C SER A 255 17.36 -10.06 7.37
N ALA A 256 17.58 -8.99 8.11
CA ALA A 256 16.89 -8.71 9.37
C ALA A 256 16.46 -7.25 9.45
N PHE A 257 15.44 -6.97 10.26
CA PHE A 257 15.07 -5.59 10.57
C PHE A 257 16.21 -4.87 11.29
N VAL A 258 16.23 -3.55 11.16
CA VAL A 258 17.20 -2.69 11.86
C VAL A 258 16.57 -2.23 13.18
N PRO A 259 17.17 -2.51 14.35
CA PRO A 259 16.66 -2.00 15.62
C PRO A 259 16.50 -0.46 15.61
N GLY A 260 15.35 0.04 16.04
CA GLY A 260 15.02 1.48 16.02
C GLY A 260 14.54 2.01 14.66
N SER A 261 14.50 1.18 13.62
CA SER A 261 13.86 1.55 12.34
C SER A 261 12.33 1.51 12.43
N SER A 262 11.68 2.14 11.45
CA SER A 262 10.23 2.18 11.33
C SER A 262 9.76 1.58 10.00
N PHE A 263 8.48 1.25 9.96
CA PHE A 263 7.74 0.84 8.79
C PHE A 263 6.71 1.92 8.48
N GLU A 264 6.88 2.57 7.34
CA GLU A 264 5.89 3.49 6.77
C GLU A 264 4.82 2.64 6.09
N LEU A 265 3.57 2.80 6.53
CA LEU A 265 2.41 2.09 6.02
C LEU A 265 1.64 2.99 5.07
N GLY A 266 1.21 2.44 3.95
CA GLY A 266 0.22 3.03 3.07
C GLY A 266 -0.89 2.04 2.76
N LEU A 267 -2.01 2.54 2.27
CA LEU A 267 -3.14 1.72 1.86
C LEU A 267 -3.63 2.15 0.48
N MET A 268 -3.83 1.17 -0.38
CA MET A 268 -4.54 1.32 -1.65
C MET A 268 -5.94 0.75 -1.49
N MET A 269 -6.95 1.58 -1.71
CA MET A 269 -8.37 1.22 -1.56
C MET A 269 -9.12 1.49 -2.86
N THR A 270 -10.16 0.71 -3.13
CA THR A 270 -11.04 0.95 -4.27
C THR A 270 -11.87 2.22 -4.07
N ASN A 271 -11.90 3.09 -5.08
CA ASN A 271 -12.81 4.21 -5.13
C ASN A 271 -14.26 3.69 -5.28
N SER A 272 -14.97 3.67 -4.17
CA SER A 272 -16.37 3.25 -4.08
C SER A 272 -17.05 4.09 -3.01
N ALA A 273 -18.39 4.18 -3.03
CA ALA A 273 -19.13 4.88 -1.98
C ALA A 273 -18.76 4.38 -0.57
N PHE A 274 -18.50 3.08 -0.42
CA PHE A 274 -18.02 2.51 0.84
C PHE A 274 -16.58 2.95 1.17
N GLY A 275 -15.69 2.99 0.18
CA GLY A 275 -14.32 3.49 0.35
C GLY A 275 -14.27 4.97 0.72
N VAL A 276 -15.18 5.78 0.18
CA VAL A 276 -15.31 7.21 0.52
C VAL A 276 -15.83 7.41 1.95
N VAL A 277 -16.74 6.54 2.42
CA VAL A 277 -17.26 6.60 3.81
C VAL A 277 -16.26 6.07 4.83
N ALA A 278 -15.33 5.19 4.42
CA ALA A 278 -14.31 4.60 5.29
C ALA A 278 -13.06 5.49 5.49
N LEU A 279 -12.88 6.52 4.66
CA LEU A 279 -11.86 7.58 4.79
C LEU A 279 -12.37 8.71 5.69
#